data_AF-A0A0M3IMZ9-F1
#
_entry.id   AF-A0A0M3IMZ9-F1
#
_cell.length_a   1.000
_cell.length_b   1.000
_cell.length_c   1.000
_cell.angle_alpha   90.00
_cell.angle_beta   90.00
_cell.angle_gamma   90.00
#
_symmetry.space_group_name_H-M   'P 1'
#
loop_
_entity.id
_entity.type
_entity.pdbx_description
1 polymer ?
#
loop_
_entity_poly.entity_id
_entity_poly.type
_entity_poly.pdbx_seq_one_letter_code
_entity_poly.pdbx_strand_id
1 'polypeptide(L)'
;MYVRATISQKLGIHQLPLSVAFFSQVDIDHVLRKEVNLICKTPDGKEVPPGWFISISFLWLFSDCLLHFLGLFLTLPVNFLFNSII
;
A
#
# COMPACT_ATOMS: atom_id res chain seq x y z
N MET A 1 6.70 -5.18 1.69
CA MET A 1 6.22 -6.52 1.30
C MET A 1 7.27 -7.63 1.49
N TYR A 2 8.55 -7.38 1.20
CA TYR A 2 9.64 -8.38 1.28
C TYR A 2 9.75 -9.12 2.62
N VAL A 3 9.63 -8.43 3.76
CA VAL A 3 9.71 -9.06 5.09
C VAL A 3 8.62 -10.12 5.29
N ARG A 4 7.38 -9.85 4.87
CA ARG A 4 6.27 -10.81 4.95
C ARG A 4 6.50 -12.00 4.02
N ALA A 5 7.01 -11.76 2.81
CA ALA A 5 7.36 -12.82 1.87
C ALA A 5 8.44 -13.76 2.41
N THR A 6 9.54 -13.19 2.94
CA THR A 6 10.64 -13.98 3.51
C THR A 6 10.22 -14.82 4.72
N ILE A 7 9.34 -14.28 5.57
CA ILE A 7 8.78 -15.03 6.71
C ILE A 7 7.90 -16.17 6.21
N SER A 8 7.04 -15.91 5.22
CA SER A 8 6.11 -16.92 4.70
C SER A 8 6.83 -18.07 3.98
N GLN A 9 7.88 -17.75 3.22
CA GLN A 9 8.73 -18.77 2.59
C GLN A 9 9.43 -19.65 3.63
N LYS A 10 9.90 -19.08 4.75
CA LYS A 10 10.48 -19.86 5.86
C LYS A 10 9.45 -20.74 6.58
N LEU A 11 8.18 -20.34 6.56
CA LEU A 11 7.06 -21.11 7.13
C LEU A 11 6.52 -22.18 6.17
N GLY A 12 7.05 -22.29 4.94
CA GLY A 12 6.54 -23.22 3.92
C GLY A 12 5.21 -22.78 3.29
N ILE A 13 4.81 -21.52 3.48
CA ILE A 13 3.60 -20.95 2.87
C ILE A 13 4.01 -20.30 1.57
N HIS A 14 3.74 -21.00 0.46
CA HIS A 14 4.08 -20.53 -0.88
C HIS A 14 3.09 -19.49 -1.40
N GLN A 15 1.82 -19.61 -1.01
CA GLN A 15 0.76 -18.72 -1.47
C GLN A 15 0.14 -17.91 -0.34
N LEU A 16 0.10 -16.60 -0.52
CA LEU A 16 -0.59 -15.69 0.39
C LEU A 16 -1.77 -15.01 -0.30
N PRO A 17 -2.89 -14.83 0.42
CA PRO A 17 -3.99 -14.02 -0.07
C PRO A 17 -3.54 -12.56 -0.20
N LEU A 18 -4.12 -11.87 -1.18
CA LEU A 18 -3.84 -10.47 -1.49
C LEU A 18 -3.99 -9.53 -0.27
N SER A 19 -4.94 -9.83 0.62
CA SER A 19 -5.20 -9.08 1.86
C SER A 19 -4.05 -9.13 2.87
N VAL A 20 -3.26 -10.21 2.88
CA VAL A 20 -2.09 -10.37 3.77
C VAL A 20 -0.82 -9.86 3.10
N ALA A 21 -0.77 -9.93 1.76
CA ALA A 21 0.32 -9.42 0.94
C ALA A 21 0.48 -7.90 1.06
N PHE A 22 -0.62 -7.15 1.05
CA PHE A 22 -0.61 -5.69 1.05
C PHE A 22 -1.07 -5.08 2.37
N PHE A 23 -0.62 -3.85 2.63
CA PHE A 23 -1.24 -3.02 3.66
C PHE A 23 -2.53 -2.41 3.08
N SER A 24 -3.52 -2.19 3.93
CA SER A 24 -4.76 -1.51 3.54
C SER A 24 -4.49 -0.07 3.09
N GLN A 25 -3.57 0.59 3.76
CA GLN A 25 -3.33 2.02 3.64
C GLN A 25 -1.93 2.37 4.12
N VAL A 26 -1.37 3.44 3.56
CA VAL A 26 -0.12 4.07 4.00
C VAL A 26 -0.44 5.48 4.46
N ASP A 27 -0.08 5.76 5.71
CA ASP A 27 -0.30 7.04 6.36
C ASP A 27 0.98 7.89 6.30
N ILE A 28 0.84 9.15 5.89
CA ILE A 28 1.93 10.11 5.75
C ILE A 28 1.61 11.30 6.65
N ASP A 29 2.43 11.46 7.68
CA ASP A 29 2.21 12.49 8.68
C ASP A 29 3.50 13.17 9.12
N HIS A 30 3.37 14.42 9.54
CA HIS A 30 4.45 15.19 10.16
C HIS A 30 4.65 14.80 11.62
N VAL A 31 3.61 14.26 12.27
CA VAL A 31 3.66 13.82 13.67
C VAL A 31 3.38 12.32 13.74
N LEU A 32 4.15 11.62 14.59
CA LEU A 32 3.96 10.20 14.83
C LEU A 32 2.68 9.96 15.64
N ARG A 33 1.57 9.75 14.94
CA ARG A 33 0.28 9.29 15.48
C ARG A 33 -0.19 8.04 14.75
N LYS A 34 -1.02 7.23 15.41
CA LYS A 34 -1.50 5.95 14.85
C LYS A 34 -2.44 6.15 13.66
N GLU A 35 -3.29 7.17 13.73
CA GLU A 35 -4.30 7.49 12.71
C GLU A 35 -4.17 8.97 12.37
N VAL A 36 -4.14 9.28 11.07
CA VAL A 36 -3.91 10.62 10.53
C VAL A 36 -5.04 11.61 10.89
N ASN A 37 -6.25 11.09 11.03
CA ASN A 37 -7.45 11.87 11.37
C ASN A 37 -7.59 12.16 12.87
N LEU A 38 -6.67 11.65 13.70
CA LEU A 38 -6.74 11.88 15.13
C LEU A 38 -6.33 13.32 15.46
N ILE A 39 -7.23 14.04 16.13
CA ILE A 39 -6.97 15.37 16.66
C ILE A 39 -5.90 15.22 17.74
N CYS A 40 -4.70 15.69 17.44
CA CYS A 40 -3.57 15.66 18.36
C CYS A 40 -3.26 17.09 18.79
N LYS A 41 -3.21 17.31 20.10
CA LYS A 41 -2.81 18.59 20.69
C LYS A 41 -1.40 18.45 21.24
N THR A 42 -0.51 19.30 20.76
CA THR A 42 0.82 19.45 21.36
C THR A 42 0.64 19.92 22.82
N PRO A 43 1.54 19.58 23.77
CA PRO A 43 1.51 20.12 25.14
C PRO A 43 1.42 21.65 25.20
N ASP A 44 1.82 22.37 24.14
CA ASP A 44 1.67 23.81 23.98
C ASP A 44 0.26 24.28 23.58
N GLY A 45 -0.72 23.37 23.51
CA GLY A 45 -2.12 23.66 23.15
C GLY A 45 -2.37 23.86 21.65
N LYS A 46 -1.34 23.82 20.80
CA LYS A 46 -1.48 23.93 19.34
C LYS A 46 -2.04 22.63 18.75
N GLU A 47 -3.05 22.77 17.90
CA GLU A 47 -3.58 21.66 17.12
C GLU A 47 -2.71 21.41 15.88
N VAL A 48 -2.32 20.16 15.69
CA VAL A 48 -1.54 19.73 14.52
C VAL A 48 -2.50 19.44 13.38
N PRO A 49 -2.28 20.01 12.17
CA PRO A 49 -3.13 19.72 11.02
C PRO A 49 -3.16 18.21 10.73
N PRO A 50 -4.29 17.66 10.24
CA PRO A 50 -4.34 16.27 9.81
C PRO A 50 -3.34 16.04 8.67
N GLY A 51 -2.68 14.89 8.68
CA GLY A 51 -1.81 14.46 7.58
C GLY A 51 -2.63 13.91 6.41
N TRP A 52 -1.97 13.09 5.59
CA TRP A 52 -2.59 12.45 4.43
C TRP A 52 -2.50 10.94 4.53
N PHE A 53 -3.50 10.25 4.00
CA PHE A 53 -3.50 8.80 3.89
C PHE A 53 -3.68 8.39 2.44
N ILE A 54 -3.09 7.27 2.06
CA ILE A 54 -3.22 6.72 0.70
C ILE A 54 -3.62 5.26 0.79
N SER A 55 -4.82 4.94 0.30
CA SER A 55 -5.27 3.55 0.17
C SER A 55 -4.51 2.86 -0.96
N ILE A 56 -4.18 1.58 -0.77
CA ILE A 56 -3.46 0.80 -1.77
C ILE A 56 -4.20 0.80 -3.10
N SER A 57 -5.55 0.70 -3.11
CA SER A 57 -6.40 0.70 -4.30
C SER A 57 -6.19 1.92 -5.21
N PHE A 58 -5.99 3.09 -4.60
CA PHE A 58 -5.72 4.32 -5.33
C PHE A 58 -4.34 4.29 -6.00
N LEU A 59 -3.35 3.68 -5.35
CA LEU A 59 -2.00 3.56 -5.88
C LEU A 59 -1.92 2.60 -7.09
N TRP A 60 -2.68 1.50 -7.07
CA TRP A 60 -2.82 0.61 -8.23
C TRP A 60 -3.41 1.36 -9.43
N LEU A 61 -4.52 2.07 -9.21
CA LEU A 61 -5.19 2.85 -10.26
C LEU A 61 -4.26 3.90 -10.87
N PHE A 62 -3.45 4.57 -10.07
CA PHE A 62 -2.46 5.54 -10.55
C PHE A 62 -1.38 4.87 -11.41
N SER A 63 -0.88 3.70 -10.99
CA SER A 63 0.10 2.91 -11.76
C SER A 63 -0.45 2.44 -13.10
N ASP A 64 -1.68 1.92 -13.12
CA ASP A 64 -2.34 1.45 -14.35
C ASP A 64 -2.60 2.62 -15.31
N CYS A 65 -3.04 3.77 -14.78
CA CYS A 65 -3.30 4.97 -15.57
C CYS A 65 -2.01 5.56 -16.16
N LEU A 66 -0.91 5.56 -15.40
CA LEU A 66 0.41 6.00 -15.88
C LEU A 66 0.92 5.08 -17.00
N LEU A 67 0.74 3.76 -16.87
CA LEU A 67 1.14 2.79 -17.88
C LEU A 67 0.37 3.00 -19.20
N HIS A 68 -0.92 3.33 -19.11
CA HIS A 68 -1.76 3.61 -20.27
C HIS A 68 -1.37 4.93 -20.97
N PHE A 69 -0.95 5.94 -20.21
CA PHE A 69 -0.51 7.23 -20.75
C PHE A 69 0.89 7.18 -21.41
N LEU A 70 1.76 6.27 -20.96
CA LEU A 70 3.10 6.03 -21.53
C LEU A 70 3.11 5.09 -22.75
N GLY A 71 1.95 4.63 -23.22
CA GLY A 71 1.83 3.93 -24.51
C GLY A 71 2.52 2.55 -24.59
N LEU A 72 2.86 1.92 -23.46
CA LEU A 72 3.41 0.57 -23.45
C LEU A 72 2.26 -0.45 -23.49
N PHE A 73 1.64 -0.59 -24.66
CA PHE A 73 0.72 -1.68 -24.97
C PHE A 73 1.52 -2.99 -25.12
N LEU A 74 2.02 -3.53 -24.01
CA LEU A 74 2.26 -4.97 -23.90
C LEU A 74 1.09 -5.56 -23.11
N THR A 75 0.18 -6.13 -23.88
CA THR A 75 -0.87 -7.03 -23.45
C THR A 75 -0.34 -7.98 -22.37
N LEU A 76 -0.76 -7.79 -21.13
CA LEU A 76 -1.07 -8.82 -20.13
C LEU A 76 -1.62 -8.06 -18.90
N PRO A 77 -2.89 -8.25 -18.50
CA PRO A 77 -3.37 -7.66 -17.26
C PRO A 77 -2.49 -8.20 -16.12
N VAL A 78 -2.08 -7.34 -15.19
CA VAL A 78 -1.23 -7.69 -14.03
C VAL A 78 -1.85 -8.85 -13.22
N ASN A 79 -3.15 -9.09 -13.38
CA ASN A 79 -3.90 -10.24 -12.89
C ASN A 79 -3.42 -11.61 -13.41
N PHE A 80 -2.75 -11.70 -14.56
CA PHE A 80 -2.28 -12.97 -15.12
C PHE A 80 -0.91 -13.38 -14.57
N LEU A 81 -0.02 -12.41 -14.31
CA LEU A 81 1.31 -12.69 -13.75
C LEU A 81 1.24 -13.06 -12.25
N PHE A 82 0.21 -12.57 -11.55
CA PHE A 82 -0.08 -12.99 -10.18
C PHE A 82 -0.65 -14.41 -10.07
N ASN A 83 -1.27 -14.97 -11.12
CA ASN A 83 -1.82 -16.34 -11.10
C ASN A 83 -0.80 -17.41 -11.50
N SER A 84 0.29 -17.06 -12.19
CA SER A 84 1.38 -18.00 -12.55
C SER A 84 2.48 -18.14 -11.50
N ILE A 85 2.44 -17.34 -10.42
CA ILE A 85 3.35 -17.44 -9.27
C ILE A 85 2.66 -18.11 -8.06
N ILE A 86 1.40 -18.55 -8.22
CA ILE A 86 0.66 -19.40 -7.29
C ILE A 86 0.80 -20.86 -7.69
#